data_AF-A0AAE3NS71-F1
#
_entry.id   AF-A0AAE3NS71-F1
#
_cell.length_a   1.000
_cell.length_b   1.000
_cell.length_c   1.000
_cell.angle_alpha   90.00
_cell.angle_beta   90.00
_cell.angle_gamma   90.00
#
_symmetry.space_group_name_H-M   'P 1'
#
loop_
_entity.id
_entity.type
_entity.pdbx_description
1 polymer ?
#
loop_
_entity_poly.entity_id
_entity_poly.type
_entity_poly.pdbx_seq_one_letter_code
_entity_poly.pdbx_strand_id
1 'polypeptide(L)'
;MTHPKPVVLCILDGWGHREETEANAPALAETPNFDRLWSTCPHAFLTTFGPDVGLPTGQMGNSEVGHTNIGAGRVVAMDLGQIDLAIEEGSFFDNEAILDFAETLKASGGTAHLAGLTSPGGVHSHQDHIVAAAKLLTDRGVPVTVHVITDGRDVPPKSAREQVAKFVSDLPDGVTVASVSGRYFAMDRDNRWDRVEKAYDAMIRARGEAADSADAAIAAAYDRGETDEFITPTVIDGYSGAKDGDGVFFINFRADRAREILRAIGEPGFSEFDAGDRPAYAALLGMVEYSDKHNGYMATAFSKREIVNTLGEWVSGHGLTQFRLAETEKYPHVTFFLNGGQEEPYEGEDRAMPPSPKVATYDMQPEMSAPEVTDKLVGAIEAGYDLIVVNYANPDMVGHTGDLKAAMTACSTVDLGLGRALEALDKAGGAIVVTADHGNCETMVDPETGGPHTAHTTNLVPVIVWGGPDRAHLRDGRLADLAPTVLDLMGLEKPGEMTGESLISE
;
A
#
# COMPACT_ATOMS: atom_id res chain seq x y z
N MET A 1 3.74 38.60 -8.86
CA MET A 1 3.99 38.61 -7.40
C MET A 1 5.31 37.88 -7.18
N THR A 2 6.08 38.20 -6.15
CA THR A 2 7.27 37.40 -5.82
C THR A 2 6.77 36.13 -5.12
N HIS A 3 7.06 34.96 -5.69
CA HIS A 3 6.73 33.69 -5.05
C HIS A 3 7.58 33.49 -3.79
N PRO A 4 7.03 32.93 -2.71
CA PRO A 4 7.79 32.64 -1.49
C PRO A 4 8.94 31.68 -1.77
N LYS A 5 10.08 31.90 -1.10
CA LYS A 5 11.25 31.00 -1.17
C LYS A 5 11.98 30.96 0.18
N PRO A 6 12.23 29.78 0.77
CA PRO A 6 11.78 28.44 0.34
C PRO A 6 10.26 28.24 0.50
N VAL A 7 9.72 27.21 -0.16
CA VAL A 7 8.45 26.58 0.23
C VAL A 7 8.75 25.30 1.01
N VAL A 8 8.23 25.20 2.23
CA VAL A 8 8.41 24.04 3.12
C VAL A 8 7.13 23.20 3.16
N LEU A 9 7.23 21.90 2.90
CA LEU A 9 6.21 20.92 3.24
C LEU A 9 6.61 20.24 4.56
N CYS A 10 5.87 20.52 5.62
CA CYS A 10 6.13 20.02 6.97
C CYS A 10 5.08 18.99 7.35
N ILE A 11 5.51 17.74 7.47
CA ILE A 11 4.67 16.58 7.79
C ILE A 11 4.87 16.25 9.27
N LEU A 12 3.83 16.46 10.06
CA LEU A 12 3.74 16.07 11.47
C LEU A 12 3.16 14.64 11.51
N ASP A 13 4.02 13.65 11.35
CA ASP A 13 3.62 12.25 11.12
C ASP A 13 2.71 11.74 12.26
N GLY A 14 1.55 11.18 11.92
CA GLY A 14 0.56 10.69 12.90
C GLY A 14 -0.23 11.77 13.66
N TRP A 15 -0.19 13.03 13.24
CA TRP A 15 -0.94 14.13 13.85
C TRP A 15 -2.36 14.28 13.24
N GLY A 16 -3.32 13.51 13.74
CA GLY A 16 -4.72 13.61 13.32
C GLY A 16 -5.52 14.68 14.06
N HIS A 17 -6.74 14.91 13.59
CA HIS A 17 -7.72 15.78 14.22
C HIS A 17 -8.90 14.98 14.80
N ARG A 18 -9.22 15.25 16.06
CA ARG A 18 -10.40 14.72 16.74
C ARG A 18 -10.96 15.80 17.65
N GLU A 19 -12.29 16.01 17.61
CA GLU A 19 -12.97 17.05 18.40
C GLU A 19 -12.89 16.77 19.90
N GLU A 20 -13.02 15.51 20.33
CA GLU A 20 -12.91 15.17 21.75
C GLU A 20 -11.46 15.23 22.23
N THR A 21 -11.27 15.84 23.40
CA THR A 21 -9.95 16.06 24.00
C THR A 21 -9.50 14.93 24.92
N GLU A 22 -10.39 14.00 25.26
CA GLU A 22 -10.06 12.87 26.14
C GLU A 22 -9.08 11.93 25.45
N ALA A 23 -7.93 11.68 26.09
CA ALA A 23 -6.84 10.86 25.57
C ALA A 23 -6.38 11.26 24.15
N ASN A 24 -6.42 12.56 23.85
CA ASN A 24 -6.01 13.15 22.58
C ASN A 24 -4.73 13.95 22.81
N ALA A 25 -3.58 13.41 22.37
CA ALA A 25 -2.28 14.02 22.68
C ALA A 25 -2.09 15.41 22.07
N PRO A 26 -2.40 15.66 20.77
CA PRO A 26 -2.35 17.00 20.19
C PRO A 26 -3.19 18.03 20.94
N ALA A 27 -4.41 17.68 21.35
CA ALA A 27 -5.32 18.59 22.04
C ALA A 27 -4.93 18.88 23.51
N LEU A 28 -4.16 17.99 24.14
CA LEU A 28 -3.75 18.10 25.54
C LEU A 28 -2.32 18.66 25.71
N ALA A 29 -1.50 18.58 24.67
CA ALA A 29 -0.12 19.06 24.68
C ALA A 29 -0.03 20.60 24.65
N GLU A 30 1.08 21.15 25.14
CA GLU A 30 1.39 22.57 24.96
C GLU A 30 1.93 22.79 23.54
N THR A 31 1.11 23.34 22.64
CA THR A 31 1.43 23.52 21.21
C THR A 31 1.17 24.96 20.71
N PRO A 32 1.76 25.99 21.35
CA PRO A 32 1.44 27.39 21.07
C PRO A 32 1.74 27.84 19.62
N ASN A 33 2.67 27.21 18.92
CA ASN A 33 2.97 27.58 17.53
C ASN A 33 1.92 27.03 16.58
N PHE A 34 1.55 25.76 16.73
CA PHE A 34 0.45 25.13 16.00
C PHE A 34 -0.87 25.85 16.27
N ASP A 35 -1.20 26.11 17.54
CA ASP A 35 -2.42 26.85 17.94
C ASP A 35 -2.48 28.25 17.31
N ARG A 36 -1.34 28.95 17.27
CA ARG A 36 -1.24 30.25 16.60
C ARG A 36 -1.48 30.12 15.11
N LEU A 37 -0.87 29.15 14.43
CA LEU A 37 -1.11 28.91 13.01
C LEU A 37 -2.58 28.59 12.76
N TRP A 38 -3.16 27.65 13.51
CA TRP A 38 -4.56 27.26 13.40
C TRP A 38 -5.52 28.45 13.54
N SER A 39 -5.27 29.33 14.51
CA SER A 39 -6.15 30.49 14.77
C SER A 39 -5.95 31.68 13.83
N THR A 40 -4.82 31.78 13.13
CA THR A 40 -4.46 32.98 12.34
C THR A 40 -4.26 32.75 10.86
N CYS A 41 -4.12 31.49 10.42
CA CYS A 41 -3.82 31.12 9.05
C CYS A 41 -4.99 30.35 8.42
N PRO A 42 -5.12 30.36 7.08
CA PRO A 42 -6.09 29.52 6.40
C PRO A 42 -5.73 28.04 6.62
N HIS A 43 -6.74 27.26 7.00
CA HIS A 43 -6.62 25.84 7.31
C HIS A 43 -7.83 25.08 6.79
N ALA A 44 -7.65 23.77 6.57
CA ALA A 44 -8.67 22.83 6.15
C ALA A 44 -8.35 21.43 6.69
N PHE A 45 -9.12 20.43 6.26
CA PHE A 45 -8.90 19.04 6.60
C PHE A 45 -8.64 18.18 5.36
N LEU A 46 -7.80 17.17 5.52
CA LEU A 46 -7.51 16.18 4.48
C LEU A 46 -7.97 14.78 4.90
N THR A 47 -8.61 14.08 3.97
CA THR A 47 -8.84 12.63 4.08
C THR A 47 -7.54 11.88 3.80
N THR A 48 -7.22 10.92 4.68
CA THR A 48 -5.94 10.16 4.68
C THR A 48 -6.14 8.64 4.68
N PHE A 49 -7.37 8.18 4.48
CA PHE A 49 -7.74 6.77 4.58
C PHE A 49 -8.64 6.36 3.40
N GLY A 50 -8.78 5.06 3.19
CA GLY A 50 -9.65 4.52 2.16
C GLY A 50 -9.36 5.00 0.73
N PRO A 51 -10.38 5.07 -0.13
CA PRO A 51 -10.18 5.33 -1.56
C PRO A 51 -9.52 6.67 -1.88
N ASP A 52 -9.64 7.67 -1.01
CA ASP A 52 -8.98 8.98 -1.16
C ASP A 52 -7.44 8.90 -1.13
N VAL A 53 -6.87 7.80 -0.65
CA VAL A 53 -5.43 7.51 -0.68
C VAL A 53 -5.10 6.19 -1.36
N GLY A 54 -6.06 5.59 -2.07
CA GLY A 54 -5.85 4.36 -2.83
C GLY A 54 -5.89 3.08 -1.97
N LEU A 55 -6.57 3.13 -0.82
CA LEU A 55 -6.83 2.00 0.06
C LEU A 55 -8.31 1.55 -0.01
N PRO A 56 -8.61 0.31 0.37
CA PRO A 56 -9.98 -0.15 0.59
C PRO A 56 -10.80 0.73 1.54
N THR A 57 -12.11 0.81 1.31
CA THR A 57 -13.05 1.56 2.16
C THR A 57 -12.92 1.21 3.64
N GLY A 58 -12.71 2.24 4.47
CA GLY A 58 -12.56 2.11 5.93
C GLY A 58 -11.17 1.72 6.41
N GLN A 59 -10.22 1.43 5.51
CA GLN A 59 -8.84 1.13 5.89
C GLN A 59 -8.08 2.42 6.22
N MET A 60 -7.55 2.49 7.45
CA MET A 60 -6.68 3.58 7.90
C MET A 60 -5.44 3.75 7.01
N GLY A 61 -5.00 4.99 6.88
CA GLY A 61 -3.74 5.34 6.21
C GLY A 61 -2.51 4.82 6.94
N ASN A 62 -1.35 4.95 6.30
CA ASN A 62 -0.03 4.70 6.88
C ASN A 62 1.00 5.55 6.14
N SER A 63 2.22 5.62 6.67
CA SER A 63 3.22 6.54 6.15
C SER A 63 3.70 6.23 4.74
N GLU A 64 3.79 4.96 4.34
CA GLU A 64 4.15 4.57 2.97
C GLU A 64 3.12 5.09 1.98
N VAL A 65 1.84 4.78 2.21
CA VAL A 65 0.73 5.24 1.36
C VAL A 65 0.63 6.76 1.39
N GLY A 66 0.74 7.35 2.58
CA GLY A 66 0.60 8.79 2.77
C GLY A 66 1.66 9.57 2.00
N HIS A 67 2.94 9.29 2.22
CA HIS A 67 4.04 9.98 1.55
C HIS A 67 4.05 9.74 0.04
N THR A 68 3.65 8.55 -0.41
CA THR A 68 3.52 8.26 -1.85
C THR A 68 2.44 9.13 -2.50
N ASN A 69 1.25 9.26 -1.88
CA ASN A 69 0.18 10.11 -2.38
C ASN A 69 0.56 11.60 -2.36
N ILE A 70 1.17 12.05 -1.26
CA ILE A 70 1.68 13.43 -1.11
C ILE A 70 2.65 13.75 -2.25
N GLY A 71 3.66 12.91 -2.46
CA GLY A 71 4.68 13.12 -3.48
C GLY A 71 4.17 13.00 -4.90
N ALA A 72 3.23 12.08 -5.17
CA ALA A 72 2.70 11.85 -6.50
C ALA A 72 1.73 12.93 -6.98
N GLY A 73 1.13 13.71 -6.06
CA GLY A 73 0.10 14.70 -6.39
C GLY A 73 -1.14 14.10 -7.05
N ARG A 74 -1.42 12.83 -6.75
CA ARG A 74 -2.55 12.04 -7.26
C ARG A 74 -2.81 10.86 -6.33
N VAL A 75 -3.98 10.25 -6.44
CA VAL A 75 -4.29 9.04 -5.69
C VAL A 75 -3.43 7.88 -6.24
N VAL A 76 -2.62 7.28 -5.38
CA VAL A 76 -1.80 6.11 -5.72
C VAL A 76 -2.39 4.89 -5.01
N ALA A 77 -3.08 4.05 -5.78
CA ALA A 77 -3.63 2.80 -5.28
C ALA A 77 -2.54 1.72 -5.25
N MET A 78 -2.35 1.14 -4.06
CA MET A 78 -1.54 -0.08 -3.88
C MET A 78 -2.26 -1.26 -4.53
N ASP A 79 -1.56 -2.34 -4.87
CA ASP A 79 -2.13 -3.41 -5.72
C ASP A 79 -3.51 -3.92 -5.24
N LEU A 80 -3.68 -4.21 -3.94
CA LEU A 80 -5.00 -4.59 -3.39
C LEU A 80 -6.08 -3.54 -3.68
N GLY A 81 -5.84 -2.30 -3.25
CA GLY A 81 -6.80 -1.21 -3.43
C GLY A 81 -7.06 -0.87 -4.90
N GLN A 82 -6.05 -1.02 -5.75
CA GLN A 82 -6.15 -0.81 -7.19
C GLN A 82 -7.07 -1.85 -7.83
N ILE A 83 -6.90 -3.12 -7.46
CA ILE A 83 -7.70 -4.21 -8.00
C ILE A 83 -9.13 -4.14 -7.44
N ASP A 84 -9.31 -3.85 -6.15
CA ASP A 84 -10.61 -3.65 -5.52
C ASP A 84 -11.39 -2.51 -6.21
N LEU A 85 -10.75 -1.35 -6.38
CA LEU A 85 -11.35 -0.20 -7.02
C LEU A 85 -11.69 -0.50 -8.49
N ALA A 86 -10.81 -1.19 -9.22
CA ALA A 86 -11.08 -1.60 -10.59
C ALA A 86 -12.30 -2.54 -10.69
N ILE A 87 -12.51 -3.42 -9.70
CA ILE A 87 -13.68 -4.29 -9.65
C ILE A 87 -14.94 -3.47 -9.32
N GLU A 88 -14.85 -2.57 -8.35
CA GLU A 88 -15.96 -1.70 -7.91
C GLU A 88 -16.44 -0.76 -9.03
N GLU A 89 -15.51 -0.13 -9.74
CA GLU A 89 -15.79 0.81 -10.85
C GLU A 89 -16.06 0.09 -12.18
N GLY A 90 -15.84 -1.23 -12.24
CA GLY A 90 -16.07 -2.06 -13.41
C GLY A 90 -14.91 -2.13 -14.41
N SER A 91 -13.87 -1.31 -14.26
CA SER A 91 -12.72 -1.29 -15.19
C SER A 91 -11.89 -2.60 -15.17
N PHE A 92 -12.00 -3.43 -14.14
CA PHE A 92 -11.44 -4.78 -14.11
C PHE A 92 -11.99 -5.64 -15.26
N PHE A 93 -13.28 -5.48 -15.60
CA PHE A 93 -13.94 -6.24 -16.65
C PHE A 93 -13.61 -5.77 -18.07
N ASP A 94 -12.93 -4.63 -18.18
CA ASP A 94 -12.41 -4.04 -19.42
C ASP A 94 -10.87 -4.16 -19.53
N ASN A 95 -10.21 -4.83 -18.58
CA ASN A 95 -8.75 -4.97 -18.57
C ASN A 95 -8.24 -5.76 -19.79
N GLU A 96 -7.50 -5.10 -20.67
CA GLU A 96 -7.04 -5.66 -21.96
C GLU A 96 -6.31 -7.01 -21.81
N ALA A 97 -5.43 -7.16 -20.82
CA ALA A 97 -4.69 -8.40 -20.64
C ALA A 97 -5.58 -9.57 -20.19
N ILE A 98 -6.60 -9.31 -19.36
CA ILE A 98 -7.57 -10.36 -18.98
C ILE A 98 -8.49 -10.70 -20.16
N LEU A 99 -8.86 -9.70 -20.97
CA LEU A 99 -9.64 -9.91 -22.21
C LEU A 99 -8.86 -10.73 -23.24
N ASP A 100 -7.59 -10.43 -23.45
CA ASP A 100 -6.71 -11.16 -24.36
C ASP A 100 -6.48 -12.60 -23.90
N PHE A 101 -6.33 -12.81 -22.58
CA PHE A 101 -6.29 -14.15 -22.00
C PHE A 101 -7.58 -14.93 -22.29
N ALA A 102 -8.75 -14.31 -22.13
CA ALA A 102 -10.04 -14.94 -22.42
C ALA A 102 -10.19 -15.32 -23.91
N GLU A 103 -9.85 -14.41 -24.83
CA GLU A 103 -9.94 -14.68 -26.26
C GLU A 103 -8.93 -15.75 -26.73
N THR A 104 -7.73 -15.77 -26.14
CA THR A 104 -6.73 -16.81 -26.39
C THR A 104 -7.25 -18.19 -26.00
N LEU A 105 -7.93 -18.32 -24.86
CA LEU A 105 -8.52 -19.59 -24.41
C LEU A 105 -9.73 -20.01 -25.23
N LYS A 106 -10.55 -19.06 -25.69
CA LYS A 106 -11.63 -19.37 -26.63
C LYS A 106 -11.09 -19.92 -27.95
N ALA A 107 -9.98 -19.37 -28.44
CA ALA A 107 -9.35 -19.82 -29.66
C ALA A 107 -8.71 -21.22 -29.53
N SER A 108 -8.12 -21.53 -28.37
CA SER A 108 -7.56 -22.87 -28.09
C SER A 108 -8.64 -23.92 -27.76
N GLY A 109 -9.80 -23.47 -27.26
CA GLY A 109 -10.82 -24.36 -26.69
C GLY A 109 -10.46 -24.88 -25.30
N GLY A 110 -9.48 -24.27 -24.63
CA GLY A 110 -8.98 -24.67 -23.33
C GLY A 110 -9.78 -24.10 -22.15
N THR A 111 -9.37 -24.53 -20.96
CA THR A 111 -9.91 -24.12 -19.66
C THR A 111 -9.01 -23.08 -19.01
N ALA A 112 -9.61 -22.09 -18.36
CA ALA A 112 -8.89 -21.16 -17.48
C ALA A 112 -8.73 -21.79 -16.08
N HIS A 113 -7.50 -21.99 -15.66
CA HIS A 113 -7.13 -22.38 -14.31
C HIS A 113 -6.84 -21.12 -13.49
N LEU A 114 -7.74 -20.80 -12.56
CA LEU A 114 -7.51 -19.73 -11.58
C LEU A 114 -6.83 -20.29 -10.35
N ALA A 115 -5.80 -19.61 -9.87
CA ALA A 115 -5.11 -19.99 -8.64
C ALA A 115 -4.75 -18.74 -7.82
N GLY A 116 -4.92 -18.83 -6.50
CA GLY A 116 -4.55 -17.76 -5.58
C GLY A 116 -4.94 -18.09 -4.14
N LEU A 117 -4.36 -17.35 -3.18
CA LEU A 117 -4.71 -17.50 -1.77
C LEU A 117 -6.18 -17.14 -1.56
N THR A 118 -6.97 -18.12 -1.11
CA THR A 118 -8.43 -18.05 -1.04
C THR A 118 -8.84 -17.69 0.38
N SER A 119 -8.74 -16.40 0.72
CA SER A 119 -9.13 -15.86 2.03
C SER A 119 -9.50 -14.36 1.90
N PRO A 120 -10.14 -13.77 2.91
CA PRO A 120 -10.34 -12.32 3.01
C PRO A 120 -9.09 -11.60 3.58
N GLY A 121 -7.92 -12.24 3.59
CA GLY A 121 -6.73 -11.70 4.29
C GLY A 121 -6.12 -10.45 3.63
N GLY A 122 -6.20 -10.30 2.31
CA GLY A 122 -5.75 -9.08 1.61
C GLY A 122 -4.24 -8.86 1.56
N VAL A 123 -3.41 -9.81 2.02
CA VAL A 123 -1.94 -9.65 2.02
C VAL A 123 -1.30 -10.13 0.71
N HIS A 124 -1.76 -11.26 0.17
CA HIS A 124 -1.22 -11.84 -1.07
C HIS A 124 -2.24 -11.90 -2.21
N SER A 125 -3.52 -11.99 -1.88
CA SER A 125 -4.68 -11.97 -2.79
C SER A 125 -5.92 -11.66 -1.96
N HIS A 126 -7.05 -11.49 -2.64
CA HIS A 126 -8.37 -11.49 -2.03
C HIS A 126 -9.27 -12.49 -2.77
N GLN A 127 -10.07 -13.27 -2.04
CA GLN A 127 -10.96 -14.26 -2.64
C GLN A 127 -11.96 -13.64 -3.65
N ASP A 128 -12.38 -12.40 -3.43
CA ASP A 128 -13.31 -11.70 -4.33
C ASP A 128 -12.66 -11.36 -5.68
N HIS A 129 -11.33 -11.22 -5.74
CA HIS A 129 -10.61 -11.04 -7.01
C HIS A 129 -10.68 -12.31 -7.87
N ILE A 130 -10.62 -13.48 -7.22
CA ILE A 130 -10.77 -14.79 -7.88
C ILE A 130 -12.20 -14.91 -8.43
N VAL A 131 -13.20 -14.51 -7.65
CA VAL A 131 -14.62 -14.49 -8.08
C VAL A 131 -14.82 -13.54 -9.27
N ALA A 132 -14.26 -12.33 -9.23
CA ALA A 132 -14.35 -11.36 -10.33
C ALA A 132 -13.69 -11.87 -11.62
N ALA A 133 -12.49 -12.48 -11.51
CA ALA A 133 -11.82 -13.11 -12.64
C ALA A 133 -12.63 -14.27 -13.21
N ALA A 134 -13.17 -15.15 -12.35
CA ALA A 134 -14.02 -16.25 -12.76
C ALA A 134 -15.26 -15.75 -13.51
N LYS A 135 -15.92 -14.71 -12.98
CA LYS A 135 -17.08 -14.07 -13.61
C LYS A 135 -16.77 -13.51 -14.99
N LEU A 136 -15.68 -12.78 -15.13
CA LEU A 136 -15.26 -12.20 -16.41
C LEU A 136 -15.08 -13.29 -17.47
N LEU A 137 -14.40 -14.37 -17.11
CA LEU A 137 -14.09 -15.47 -18.01
C LEU A 137 -15.33 -16.30 -18.38
N THR A 138 -16.19 -16.63 -17.40
CA THR A 138 -17.43 -17.37 -17.66
C THR A 138 -18.42 -16.56 -18.49
N ASP A 139 -18.55 -15.25 -18.24
CA ASP A 139 -19.39 -14.34 -19.05
C ASP A 139 -18.93 -14.29 -20.52
N ARG A 140 -17.67 -14.67 -20.81
CA ARG A 140 -17.11 -14.79 -22.17
C ARG A 140 -17.14 -16.19 -22.75
N GLY A 141 -17.70 -17.15 -22.01
CA GLY A 141 -17.83 -18.54 -22.45
C GLY A 141 -16.54 -19.36 -22.33
N VAL A 142 -15.56 -18.91 -21.53
CA VAL A 142 -14.36 -19.70 -21.21
C VAL A 142 -14.71 -20.65 -20.05
N PRO A 143 -14.48 -21.97 -20.16
CA PRO A 143 -14.57 -22.88 -19.03
C PRO A 143 -13.57 -22.49 -17.94
N VAL A 144 -14.00 -22.48 -16.67
CA VAL A 144 -13.14 -22.06 -15.55
C VAL A 144 -13.06 -23.16 -14.50
N THR A 145 -11.85 -23.40 -14.01
CA THR A 145 -11.60 -24.22 -12.82
C THR A 145 -10.70 -23.48 -11.84
N VAL A 146 -10.89 -23.72 -10.55
CA VAL A 146 -10.15 -23.03 -9.47
C VAL A 146 -9.29 -24.01 -8.69
N HIS A 147 -8.04 -23.62 -8.44
CA HIS A 147 -7.15 -24.24 -7.47
C HIS A 147 -7.14 -23.40 -6.19
N VAL A 148 -7.82 -23.90 -5.17
CA VAL A 148 -7.92 -23.23 -3.87
C VAL A 148 -6.59 -23.37 -3.13
N ILE A 149 -6.00 -22.23 -2.76
CA ILE A 149 -4.85 -22.18 -1.85
C ILE A 149 -5.33 -21.66 -0.50
N THR A 150 -5.30 -22.47 0.56
CA THR A 150 -5.80 -22.09 1.90
C THR A 150 -4.76 -21.31 2.70
N ASP A 151 -5.24 -20.42 3.58
CA ASP A 151 -4.42 -19.40 4.24
C ASP A 151 -3.90 -19.78 5.64
N GLY A 152 -4.68 -19.51 6.69
CA GLY A 152 -4.31 -19.81 8.08
C GLY A 152 -3.17 -18.98 8.67
N ARG A 153 -2.69 -17.96 7.96
CA ARG A 153 -1.58 -17.11 8.40
C ARG A 153 -1.93 -15.62 8.39
N ASP A 154 -2.55 -15.15 7.31
CA ASP A 154 -3.07 -13.77 7.23
C ASP A 154 -4.50 -13.68 7.80
N VAL A 155 -5.08 -14.84 8.16
CA VAL A 155 -6.35 -15.06 8.84
C VAL A 155 -6.17 -16.14 9.92
N PRO A 156 -7.14 -16.40 10.82
CA PRO A 156 -6.98 -17.40 11.88
C PRO A 156 -6.58 -18.80 11.34
N PRO A 157 -5.73 -19.58 12.06
CA PRO A 157 -5.17 -20.84 11.57
C PRO A 157 -6.17 -21.95 11.18
N LYS A 158 -7.41 -21.85 11.65
CA LYS A 158 -8.52 -22.75 11.29
C LYS A 158 -9.76 -21.92 10.99
N SER A 159 -9.85 -21.41 9.76
CA SER A 159 -10.95 -20.62 9.23
C SER A 159 -11.32 -20.97 7.78
N ALA A 160 -10.51 -21.78 7.09
CA ALA A 160 -10.71 -22.15 5.68
C ALA A 160 -12.05 -22.85 5.42
N ARG A 161 -12.59 -23.62 6.37
CA ARG A 161 -13.87 -24.32 6.16
C ARG A 161 -15.01 -23.35 5.82
N GLU A 162 -15.18 -22.30 6.62
CA GLU A 162 -16.23 -21.30 6.41
C GLU A 162 -15.89 -20.38 5.22
N GLN A 163 -14.62 -19.97 5.11
CA GLN A 163 -14.16 -19.09 4.04
C GLN A 163 -14.28 -19.73 2.65
N VAL A 164 -13.81 -20.97 2.49
CA VAL A 164 -13.89 -21.69 1.22
C VAL A 164 -15.34 -22.06 0.88
N ALA A 165 -16.17 -22.39 1.87
CA ALA A 165 -17.60 -22.62 1.63
C ALA A 165 -18.28 -21.36 1.09
N LYS A 166 -18.02 -20.19 1.70
CA LYS A 166 -18.51 -18.91 1.20
C LYS A 166 -17.97 -18.61 -0.21
N PHE A 167 -16.65 -18.71 -0.40
CA PHE A 167 -16.01 -18.50 -1.70
C PHE A 167 -16.64 -19.35 -2.80
N VAL A 168 -16.81 -20.66 -2.56
CA VAL A 168 -17.44 -21.57 -3.53
C VAL A 168 -18.89 -21.18 -3.81
N SER A 169 -19.63 -20.67 -2.81
CA SER A 169 -21.00 -20.18 -3.03
C SER A 169 -21.08 -18.87 -3.82
N ASP A 170 -20.01 -18.08 -3.82
CA ASP A 170 -19.92 -16.81 -4.56
C ASP A 170 -19.40 -17.02 -6.01
N LEU A 171 -18.89 -18.22 -6.35
CA LEU A 171 -18.44 -18.53 -7.70
C LEU A 171 -19.61 -18.55 -8.71
N PRO A 172 -19.39 -18.09 -9.95
CA PRO A 172 -20.38 -18.23 -11.02
C PRO A 172 -20.78 -19.69 -11.30
N ASP A 173 -21.99 -19.88 -11.81
CA ASP A 173 -22.45 -21.19 -12.27
C ASP A 173 -21.50 -21.79 -13.32
N GLY A 174 -21.17 -23.07 -13.15
CA GLY A 174 -20.32 -23.82 -14.08
C GLY A 174 -18.82 -23.76 -13.75
N VAL A 175 -18.39 -22.96 -12.77
CA VAL A 175 -17.02 -23.00 -12.25
C VAL A 175 -16.83 -24.21 -11.35
N THR A 176 -15.73 -24.96 -11.54
CA THR A 176 -15.39 -26.12 -10.71
C THR A 176 -14.19 -25.85 -9.81
N VAL A 177 -14.10 -26.54 -8.67
CA VAL A 177 -12.87 -26.58 -7.85
C VAL A 177 -12.08 -27.82 -8.24
N ALA A 178 -10.82 -27.65 -8.65
CA ALA A 178 -9.93 -28.72 -9.10
C ALA A 178 -9.05 -29.28 -7.98
N SER A 179 -8.58 -28.43 -7.06
CA SER A 179 -7.71 -28.86 -5.95
C SER A 179 -7.81 -27.91 -4.75
N VAL A 180 -7.42 -28.41 -3.58
CA VAL A 180 -7.23 -27.64 -2.34
C VAL A 180 -5.80 -27.88 -1.83
N SER A 181 -5.07 -26.81 -1.53
CA SER A 181 -3.70 -26.90 -1.02
C SER A 181 -3.43 -25.80 0.02
N GLY A 182 -2.76 -26.14 1.12
CA GLY A 182 -2.24 -25.14 2.06
C GLY A 182 -1.17 -24.26 1.42
N ARG A 183 -1.15 -22.97 1.75
CA ARG A 183 -0.13 -22.02 1.28
C ARG A 183 1.31 -22.45 1.60
N TYR A 184 1.52 -23.29 2.62
CA TYR A 184 2.83 -23.88 2.91
C TYR A 184 3.40 -24.65 1.71
N PHE A 185 2.55 -25.23 0.87
CA PHE A 185 2.95 -25.98 -0.32
C PHE A 185 2.98 -25.10 -1.58
N ALA A 186 1.89 -24.38 -1.85
CA ALA A 186 1.73 -23.64 -3.11
C ALA A 186 2.42 -22.26 -3.12
N MET A 187 2.85 -21.76 -1.95
CA MET A 187 3.33 -20.38 -1.75
C MET A 187 4.61 -20.34 -0.91
N ASP A 188 5.51 -21.31 -1.14
CA ASP A 188 6.88 -21.25 -0.63
C ASP A 188 7.67 -20.11 -1.29
N ARG A 189 8.72 -19.64 -0.62
CA ARG A 189 9.62 -18.58 -1.09
C ARG A 189 11.08 -18.79 -0.69
N ASP A 190 11.37 -19.96 -0.13
CA ASP A 190 12.67 -20.32 0.47
C ASP A 190 13.31 -21.49 -0.30
N ASN A 191 12.92 -21.69 -1.56
CA ASN A 191 13.36 -22.74 -2.48
C ASN A 191 13.17 -24.15 -1.89
N ARG A 192 12.08 -24.36 -1.15
CA ARG A 192 11.69 -25.68 -0.65
C ARG A 192 10.87 -26.39 -1.71
N TRP A 193 11.57 -26.81 -2.76
CA TRP A 193 10.98 -27.41 -3.95
C TRP A 193 10.19 -28.69 -3.68
N ASP A 194 10.46 -29.41 -2.59
CA ASP A 194 9.66 -30.55 -2.13
C ASP A 194 8.22 -30.17 -1.74
N ARG A 195 8.03 -28.91 -1.31
CA ARG A 195 6.71 -28.35 -0.99
C ARG A 195 5.98 -27.93 -2.27
N VAL A 196 6.69 -27.20 -3.12
CA VAL A 196 6.20 -26.68 -4.40
C VAL A 196 5.80 -27.83 -5.33
N GLU A 197 6.60 -28.90 -5.39
CA GLU A 197 6.33 -30.11 -6.19
C GLU A 197 4.97 -30.73 -5.81
N LYS A 198 4.63 -30.83 -4.52
CA LYS A 198 3.34 -31.39 -4.08
C LYS A 198 2.15 -30.54 -4.53
N ALA A 199 2.27 -29.21 -4.47
CA ALA A 199 1.22 -28.33 -4.96
C ALA A 199 1.11 -28.41 -6.49
N TYR A 200 2.24 -28.39 -7.19
CA TYR A 200 2.31 -28.53 -8.64
C TYR A 200 1.70 -29.86 -9.11
N ASP A 201 2.00 -30.97 -8.43
CA ASP A 201 1.45 -32.28 -8.75
C ASP A 201 -0.09 -32.31 -8.64
N ALA A 202 -0.66 -31.72 -7.57
CA ALA A 202 -2.10 -31.65 -7.41
C ALA A 202 -2.76 -30.71 -8.44
N MET A 203 -2.16 -29.54 -8.66
CA MET A 203 -2.71 -28.50 -9.54
C MET A 203 -2.59 -28.87 -11.02
N ILE A 204 -1.43 -29.34 -11.47
CA ILE A 204 -1.14 -29.51 -12.89
C ILE A 204 -1.32 -30.95 -13.34
N ARG A 205 -0.92 -31.93 -12.52
CA ARG A 205 -0.90 -33.35 -12.90
C ARG A 205 -2.06 -34.16 -12.31
N ALA A 206 -2.89 -33.54 -11.46
CA ALA A 206 -3.91 -34.22 -10.66
C ALA A 206 -3.36 -35.43 -9.89
N ARG A 207 -2.23 -35.23 -9.20
CA ARG A 207 -1.59 -36.24 -8.33
C ARG A 207 -1.53 -35.74 -6.89
N GLY A 208 -1.94 -36.56 -5.95
CA GLY A 208 -1.95 -36.22 -4.53
C GLY A 208 -3.00 -37.00 -3.77
N GLU A 209 -3.39 -36.49 -2.60
CA GLU A 209 -4.59 -36.93 -1.90
C GLU A 209 -5.83 -36.67 -2.77
N ALA A 210 -6.93 -37.39 -2.52
CA ALA A 210 -8.19 -37.21 -3.26
C ALA A 210 -9.36 -36.96 -2.31
N ALA A 211 -10.33 -36.15 -2.75
CA ALA A 211 -11.56 -35.90 -2.01
C ALA A 211 -12.73 -35.55 -2.94
N ASP A 212 -13.95 -35.91 -2.52
CA ASP A 212 -15.18 -35.66 -3.29
C ASP A 212 -15.49 -34.16 -3.50
N SER A 213 -14.99 -33.30 -2.61
CA SER A 213 -15.24 -31.85 -2.64
C SER A 213 -14.21 -31.07 -1.81
N ALA A 214 -14.19 -29.75 -1.96
CA ALA A 214 -13.33 -28.87 -1.16
C ALA A 214 -13.63 -28.95 0.35
N ASP A 215 -14.91 -29.00 0.77
CA ASP A 215 -15.27 -29.18 2.19
C ASP A 215 -14.77 -30.53 2.72
N ALA A 216 -14.89 -31.60 1.92
CA ALA A 216 -14.36 -32.92 2.29
C ALA A 216 -12.84 -32.92 2.42
N ALA A 217 -12.12 -32.25 1.52
CA ALA A 217 -10.67 -32.10 1.59
C ALA A 217 -10.22 -31.38 2.87
N ILE A 218 -10.87 -30.27 3.20
CA ILE A 218 -10.58 -29.47 4.40
C ILE A 218 -10.93 -30.26 5.67
N ALA A 219 -12.09 -30.92 5.71
CA ALA A 219 -12.50 -31.74 6.84
C ALA A 219 -11.51 -32.89 7.10
N ALA A 220 -11.10 -33.62 6.05
CA ALA A 220 -10.12 -34.68 6.16
C ALA A 220 -8.75 -34.17 6.64
N ALA A 221 -8.33 -32.99 6.19
CA ALA A 221 -7.10 -32.35 6.66
C ALA A 221 -7.16 -32.00 8.16
N TYR A 222 -8.29 -31.46 8.62
CA TYR A 222 -8.51 -31.18 10.04
C TYR A 222 -8.51 -32.44 10.90
N ASP A 223 -9.06 -33.54 10.40
CA ASP A 223 -9.03 -34.85 11.07
C ASP A 223 -7.60 -35.41 11.15
N ARG A 224 -6.72 -35.07 10.19
CA ARG A 224 -5.27 -35.35 10.25
C ARG A 224 -4.49 -34.39 11.18
N GLY A 225 -5.15 -33.39 11.75
CA GLY A 225 -4.51 -32.39 12.60
C GLY A 225 -3.79 -31.28 11.84
N GLU A 226 -4.01 -31.16 10.53
CA GLU A 226 -3.49 -30.07 9.71
C GLU A 226 -4.31 -28.79 9.97
N THR A 227 -3.64 -27.65 10.11
CA THR A 227 -4.27 -26.32 10.05
C THR A 227 -4.24 -25.80 8.61
N ASP A 228 -4.97 -24.72 8.31
CA ASP A 228 -5.21 -24.24 6.93
C ASP A 228 -3.91 -24.02 6.14
N GLU A 229 -2.89 -23.45 6.79
CA GLU A 229 -1.57 -23.21 6.17
C GLU A 229 -0.93 -24.50 5.65
N PHE A 230 -1.20 -25.64 6.30
CA PHE A 230 -0.53 -26.92 6.08
C PHE A 230 -1.44 -28.00 5.48
N ILE A 231 -2.60 -27.64 4.94
CA ILE A 231 -3.47 -28.62 4.26
C ILE A 231 -2.68 -29.30 3.14
N THR A 232 -2.54 -30.63 3.23
CA THR A 232 -1.84 -31.41 2.22
C THR A 232 -2.53 -31.26 0.85
N PRO A 233 -1.80 -31.01 -0.26
CA PRO A 233 -2.40 -30.82 -1.58
C PRO A 233 -3.31 -32.00 -1.97
N THR A 234 -4.58 -31.68 -2.20
CA THR A 234 -5.67 -32.64 -2.42
C THR A 234 -6.37 -32.31 -3.74
N VAL A 235 -6.53 -33.32 -4.59
CA VAL A 235 -7.24 -33.27 -5.87
C VAL A 235 -8.72 -33.51 -5.63
N ILE A 236 -9.58 -32.69 -6.25
CA ILE A 236 -11.02 -32.87 -6.17
C ILE A 236 -11.49 -33.82 -7.28
N ASP A 237 -12.38 -34.74 -6.92
CA ASP A 237 -12.93 -35.74 -7.82
C ASP A 237 -13.46 -35.15 -9.13
N GLY A 238 -13.09 -35.78 -10.24
CA GLY A 238 -13.43 -35.33 -11.59
C GLY A 238 -12.35 -34.46 -12.26
N TYR A 239 -11.36 -33.95 -11.51
CA TYR A 239 -10.21 -33.26 -12.10
C TYR A 239 -9.14 -34.24 -12.59
N SER A 240 -8.66 -34.05 -13.83
CA SER A 240 -7.69 -34.94 -14.49
C SER A 240 -6.35 -34.27 -14.80
N GLY A 241 -6.09 -33.09 -14.25
CA GLY A 241 -4.93 -32.27 -14.56
C GLY A 241 -5.18 -31.27 -15.69
N ALA A 242 -4.27 -30.31 -15.80
CA ALA A 242 -4.27 -29.30 -16.85
C ALA A 242 -3.85 -29.92 -18.19
N LYS A 243 -4.34 -29.37 -19.29
CA LYS A 243 -4.22 -29.91 -20.65
C LYS A 243 -3.60 -28.91 -21.60
N ASP A 244 -3.08 -29.40 -22.71
CA ASP A 244 -2.64 -28.56 -23.82
C ASP A 244 -3.79 -27.66 -24.28
N GLY A 245 -3.48 -26.38 -24.49
CA GLY A 245 -4.47 -25.36 -24.83
C GLY A 245 -5.13 -24.67 -23.63
N ASP A 246 -4.98 -25.19 -22.40
CA ASP A 246 -5.44 -24.50 -21.19
C ASP A 246 -4.58 -23.25 -20.90
N GLY A 247 -5.01 -22.45 -19.93
CA GLY A 247 -4.22 -21.32 -19.44
C GLY A 247 -4.32 -21.15 -17.94
N VAL A 248 -3.33 -20.49 -17.36
CA VAL A 248 -3.28 -20.22 -15.91
C VAL A 248 -3.37 -18.72 -15.69
N PHE A 249 -4.30 -18.30 -14.83
CA PHE A 249 -4.35 -16.94 -14.30
C PHE A 249 -4.13 -16.97 -12.79
N PHE A 250 -2.95 -16.51 -12.37
CA PHE A 250 -2.55 -16.47 -10.97
C PHE A 250 -2.94 -15.12 -10.36
N ILE A 251 -3.81 -15.14 -9.36
CA ILE A 251 -4.55 -13.98 -8.84
C ILE A 251 -3.78 -13.22 -7.75
N ASN A 252 -2.71 -13.81 -7.20
CA ASN A 252 -1.95 -13.13 -6.17
C ASN A 252 -1.34 -11.82 -6.68
N PHE A 253 -1.50 -10.75 -5.91
CA PHE A 253 -0.92 -9.43 -6.18
C PHE A 253 0.37 -9.17 -5.38
N ARG A 254 0.84 -10.15 -4.59
CA ARG A 254 2.13 -10.05 -3.90
C ARG A 254 3.11 -11.10 -4.40
N ALA A 255 4.25 -10.63 -4.91
CA ALA A 255 5.13 -11.44 -5.74
C ALA A 255 5.97 -12.50 -5.03
N ASP A 256 6.49 -12.22 -3.83
CA ASP A 256 7.52 -13.02 -3.17
C ASP A 256 7.17 -14.52 -3.07
N ARG A 257 5.92 -14.84 -2.73
CA ARG A 257 5.41 -16.22 -2.60
C ARG A 257 4.75 -16.80 -3.85
N ALA A 258 4.52 -16.00 -4.89
CA ALA A 258 3.95 -16.48 -6.15
C ALA A 258 5.03 -17.07 -7.08
N ARG A 259 6.28 -16.59 -6.94
CA ARG A 259 7.38 -16.89 -7.88
C ARG A 259 7.66 -18.38 -8.05
N GLU A 260 7.74 -19.15 -6.97
CA GLU A 260 8.24 -20.53 -7.06
C GLU A 260 7.31 -21.47 -7.83
N ILE A 261 6.01 -21.44 -7.51
CA ILE A 261 5.02 -22.26 -8.21
C ILE A 261 4.87 -21.81 -9.68
N LEU A 262 4.97 -20.51 -9.95
CA LEU A 262 4.90 -19.97 -11.32
C LEU A 262 6.13 -20.30 -12.16
N ARG A 263 7.31 -20.43 -11.55
CA ARG A 263 8.49 -21.00 -12.23
C ARG A 263 8.23 -22.45 -12.62
N ALA A 264 7.72 -23.28 -11.71
CA ALA A 264 7.38 -24.67 -12.02
C ALA A 264 6.35 -24.78 -13.16
N ILE A 265 5.33 -23.90 -13.16
CA ILE A 265 4.28 -23.87 -14.18
C ILE A 265 4.82 -23.44 -15.55
N GLY A 266 5.56 -22.34 -15.63
CA GLY A 266 5.82 -21.66 -16.91
C GLY A 266 7.28 -21.45 -17.32
N GLU A 267 8.26 -21.53 -16.41
CA GLU A 267 9.64 -21.14 -16.71
C GLU A 267 10.28 -22.09 -17.75
N PRO A 268 10.75 -21.59 -18.91
CA PRO A 268 11.46 -22.41 -19.87
C PRO A 268 12.73 -23.00 -19.25
N GLY A 269 12.89 -24.34 -19.34
CA GLY A 269 14.05 -25.03 -18.77
C GLY A 269 14.04 -25.21 -17.25
N PHE A 270 12.90 -25.03 -16.58
CA PHE A 270 12.74 -25.34 -15.15
C PHE A 270 13.30 -26.73 -14.80
N SER A 271 14.16 -26.79 -13.78
CA SER A 271 14.91 -28.01 -13.42
C SER A 271 15.08 -28.23 -11.91
N GLU A 272 14.28 -27.56 -11.09
CA GLU A 272 14.40 -27.65 -9.62
C GLU A 272 13.78 -28.95 -9.06
N PHE A 273 12.83 -29.53 -9.79
CA PHE A 273 12.28 -30.89 -9.62
C PHE A 273 11.76 -31.43 -10.97
N ASP A 274 11.35 -32.69 -11.03
CA ASP A 274 10.78 -33.30 -12.25
C ASP A 274 9.33 -32.84 -12.49
N ALA A 275 9.18 -31.71 -13.17
CA ALA A 275 7.90 -31.17 -13.62
C ALA A 275 7.27 -31.96 -14.77
N GLY A 276 8.00 -32.91 -15.38
CA GLY A 276 7.56 -33.80 -16.47
C GLY A 276 7.06 -33.04 -17.69
N ASP A 277 6.22 -33.69 -18.50
CA ASP A 277 5.63 -33.04 -19.67
C ASP A 277 4.59 -32.01 -19.20
N ARG A 278 4.98 -30.74 -19.28
CA ARG A 278 4.11 -29.60 -18.98
C ARG A 278 3.08 -29.43 -20.10
N PRO A 279 1.84 -29.03 -19.76
CA PRO A 279 0.88 -28.62 -20.77
C PRO A 279 1.46 -27.53 -21.67
N ALA A 280 1.19 -27.63 -22.97
CA ALA A 280 1.40 -26.52 -23.90
C ALA A 280 0.32 -25.46 -23.66
N TYR A 281 0.53 -24.63 -22.63
CA TYR A 281 -0.41 -23.57 -22.26
C TYR A 281 -0.61 -22.59 -23.41
N ALA A 282 -1.87 -22.24 -23.67
CA ALA A 282 -2.22 -21.18 -24.62
C ALA A 282 -1.90 -19.79 -24.05
N ALA A 283 -2.05 -19.61 -22.74
CA ALA A 283 -1.75 -18.35 -22.06
C ALA A 283 -1.36 -18.55 -20.59
N LEU A 284 -0.45 -17.70 -20.10
CA LEU A 284 -0.10 -17.57 -18.69
C LEU A 284 -0.25 -16.10 -18.29
N LEU A 285 -1.05 -15.82 -17.28
CA LEU A 285 -1.36 -14.47 -16.81
C LEU A 285 -1.11 -14.37 -15.30
N GLY A 286 -0.43 -13.31 -14.88
CA GLY A 286 -0.35 -12.89 -13.48
C GLY A 286 -1.25 -11.70 -13.22
N MET A 287 -1.78 -11.57 -12.00
CA MET A 287 -2.49 -10.36 -11.59
C MET A 287 -1.54 -9.16 -11.62
N VAL A 288 -0.32 -9.33 -11.12
CA VAL A 288 0.75 -8.33 -11.12
C VAL A 288 2.03 -8.90 -11.74
N GLU A 289 3.07 -8.07 -11.86
CA GLU A 289 4.41 -8.51 -12.22
C GLU A 289 5.09 -9.22 -11.03
N TYR A 290 5.58 -10.43 -11.26
CA TYR A 290 6.23 -11.21 -10.20
C TYR A 290 7.75 -11.04 -10.18
N SER A 291 8.38 -10.94 -11.34
CA SER A 291 9.76 -10.49 -11.55
C SER A 291 10.05 -10.34 -13.04
N ASP A 292 11.14 -9.64 -13.38
CA ASP A 292 11.61 -9.52 -14.77
C ASP A 292 11.73 -10.86 -15.50
N LYS A 293 12.07 -11.95 -14.77
CA LYS A 293 12.14 -13.30 -15.35
C LYS A 293 10.76 -13.85 -15.71
N HIS A 294 9.75 -13.62 -14.88
CA HIS A 294 8.37 -14.06 -15.16
C HIS A 294 7.78 -13.30 -16.34
N ASN A 295 8.09 -12.01 -16.46
CA ASN A 295 7.67 -11.16 -17.57
C ASN A 295 8.17 -11.68 -18.93
N GLY A 296 9.17 -12.57 -18.96
CA GLY A 296 9.67 -13.23 -20.17
C GLY A 296 8.80 -14.37 -20.71
N TYR A 297 7.87 -14.91 -19.92
CA TYR A 297 7.00 -16.03 -20.33
C TYR A 297 5.55 -15.94 -19.83
N MET A 298 5.18 -14.86 -19.13
CA MET A 298 3.82 -14.58 -18.64
C MET A 298 3.42 -13.15 -18.98
N ALA A 299 2.12 -12.94 -19.26
CA ALA A 299 1.52 -11.62 -19.31
C ALA A 299 1.10 -11.15 -17.91
N THR A 300 0.75 -9.87 -17.77
CA THR A 300 0.33 -9.25 -16.50
C THR A 300 -0.93 -8.42 -16.68
N ALA A 301 -1.90 -8.57 -15.77
CA ALA A 301 -3.15 -7.80 -15.77
C ALA A 301 -2.97 -6.37 -15.27
N PHE A 302 -2.25 -6.19 -14.15
CA PHE A 302 -1.93 -4.90 -13.54
C PHE A 302 -0.41 -4.72 -13.56
N SER A 303 0.10 -4.15 -14.66
CA SER A 303 1.52 -3.84 -14.80
C SER A 303 1.97 -2.79 -13.80
N LYS A 304 3.24 -2.83 -13.40
CA LYS A 304 3.78 -1.82 -12.49
C LYS A 304 3.66 -0.44 -13.13
N ARG A 305 3.00 0.49 -12.45
CA ARG A 305 2.91 1.89 -12.91
C ARG A 305 4.12 2.64 -12.41
N GLU A 306 4.87 3.25 -13.32
CA GLU A 306 5.84 4.27 -12.94
C GLU A 306 5.11 5.52 -12.47
N ILE A 307 5.46 6.00 -11.28
CA ILE A 307 4.91 7.23 -10.72
C ILE A 307 5.80 8.37 -11.18
N VAL A 308 5.53 8.87 -12.39
CA VAL A 308 6.27 9.97 -13.01
C VAL A 308 5.69 11.34 -12.67
N ASN A 309 6.50 12.37 -12.81
CA ASN A 309 6.23 13.76 -12.45
C ASN A 309 5.74 13.86 -11.00
N THR A 310 6.44 13.19 -10.08
CA THR A 310 6.30 13.42 -8.63
C THR A 310 6.79 14.82 -8.28
N LEU A 311 6.43 15.33 -7.11
CA LEU A 311 6.88 16.65 -6.62
C LEU A 311 8.39 16.81 -6.73
N GLY A 312 9.14 15.79 -6.29
CA GLY A 312 10.60 15.80 -6.35
C GLY A 312 11.15 15.84 -7.76
N GLU A 313 10.65 14.95 -8.63
CA GLU A 313 11.05 14.89 -10.03
C GLU A 313 10.73 16.19 -10.76
N TRP A 314 9.54 16.74 -10.53
CA TRP A 314 9.05 17.95 -11.18
C TRP A 314 9.88 19.18 -10.80
N VAL A 315 10.19 19.35 -9.51
CA VAL A 315 11.06 20.43 -9.03
C VAL A 315 12.48 20.32 -9.61
N SER A 316 13.03 19.10 -9.64
CA SER A 316 14.34 18.83 -10.27
C SER A 316 14.33 19.14 -11.78
N GLY A 317 13.26 18.76 -12.49
CA GLY A 317 13.08 19.02 -13.92
C GLY A 317 13.02 20.52 -14.26
N HIS A 318 12.72 21.38 -13.29
CA HIS A 318 12.77 22.84 -13.41
C HIS A 318 14.12 23.44 -13.00
N GLY A 319 15.12 22.61 -12.67
CA GLY A 319 16.46 23.02 -12.27
C GLY A 319 16.51 23.67 -10.88
N LEU A 320 15.51 23.41 -10.03
CA LEU A 320 15.40 23.97 -8.69
C LEU A 320 15.98 23.02 -7.64
N THR A 321 16.48 23.57 -6.54
CA THR A 321 17.07 22.77 -5.47
C THR A 321 16.03 22.35 -4.44
N GLN A 322 16.20 21.15 -3.89
CA GLN A 322 15.29 20.61 -2.89
C GLN A 322 16.04 19.88 -1.77
N PHE A 323 15.46 19.88 -0.58
CA PHE A 323 16.04 19.24 0.61
C PHE A 323 15.06 18.26 1.27
N ARG A 324 15.48 17.01 1.48
CA ARG A 324 14.71 15.98 2.20
C ARG A 324 15.26 15.74 3.59
N LEU A 325 14.40 15.78 4.59
CA LEU A 325 14.81 15.74 5.98
C LEU A 325 13.85 14.94 6.85
N ALA A 326 14.37 13.87 7.45
CA ALA A 326 13.68 13.12 8.50
C ALA A 326 14.72 12.34 9.30
N GLU A 327 14.40 11.98 10.54
CA GLU A 327 15.21 11.01 11.27
C GLU A 327 15.07 9.60 10.68
N THR A 328 15.90 8.65 11.14
CA THR A 328 16.05 7.31 10.53
C THR A 328 14.73 6.58 10.28
N GLU A 329 13.80 6.61 11.24
CA GLU A 329 12.48 5.96 11.11
C GLU A 329 11.67 6.46 9.91
N LYS A 330 11.73 7.76 9.62
CA LYS A 330 10.93 8.39 8.55
C LYS A 330 11.74 8.80 7.32
N TYR A 331 13.03 8.49 7.28
CA TYR A 331 13.90 8.81 6.14
C TYR A 331 13.44 8.20 4.79
N PRO A 332 13.05 6.91 4.71
CA PRO A 332 12.52 6.34 3.47
C PRO A 332 11.25 7.06 2.96
N HIS A 333 10.48 7.63 3.89
CA HIS A 333 9.20 8.27 3.62
C HIS A 333 9.36 9.60 2.89
N VAL A 334 10.28 10.45 3.34
CA VAL A 334 10.60 11.72 2.65
C VAL A 334 11.54 11.54 1.44
N THR A 335 11.96 10.31 1.13
CA THR A 335 12.87 9.98 0.02
C THR A 335 12.21 9.02 -0.97
N PHE A 336 12.41 7.71 -0.81
CA PHE A 336 11.92 6.66 -1.69
C PHE A 336 10.41 6.75 -1.93
N PHE A 337 9.59 6.81 -0.88
CA PHE A 337 8.13 6.82 -1.02
C PHE A 337 7.61 8.13 -1.62
N LEU A 338 8.08 9.30 -1.12
CA LEU A 338 7.74 10.60 -1.70
C LEU A 338 8.15 10.73 -3.18
N ASN A 339 9.23 10.05 -3.59
CA ASN A 339 9.70 10.02 -4.97
C ASN A 339 9.04 8.93 -5.83
N GLY A 340 7.97 8.29 -5.35
CA GLY A 340 7.24 7.29 -6.13
C GLY A 340 8.01 5.98 -6.33
N GLY A 341 8.90 5.63 -5.41
CA GLY A 341 9.74 4.43 -5.44
C GLY A 341 11.11 4.63 -6.09
N GLN A 342 11.54 5.88 -6.29
CA GLN A 342 12.88 6.20 -6.79
C GLN A 342 13.89 6.38 -5.65
N GLU A 343 14.87 5.48 -5.61
CA GLU A 343 15.89 5.42 -4.55
C GLU A 343 16.96 6.51 -4.72
N GLU A 344 17.48 6.69 -5.93
CA GLU A 344 18.54 7.66 -6.21
C GLU A 344 18.01 9.10 -6.10
N PRO A 345 18.73 10.03 -5.44
CA PRO A 345 18.35 11.44 -5.40
C PRO A 345 18.25 12.04 -6.80
N TYR A 346 17.24 12.88 -7.04
CA TYR A 346 17.16 13.67 -8.26
C TYR A 346 18.26 14.75 -8.31
N GLU A 347 18.51 15.32 -9.50
CA GLU A 347 19.46 16.44 -9.60
C GLU A 347 18.96 17.63 -8.76
N GLY A 348 19.85 18.19 -7.93
CA GLY A 348 19.50 19.26 -7.00
C GLY A 348 18.77 18.79 -5.73
N GLU A 349 18.60 17.48 -5.51
CA GLU A 349 18.05 16.91 -4.28
C GLU A 349 19.16 16.55 -3.28
N ASP A 350 19.22 17.29 -2.17
CA ASP A 350 20.04 16.96 -1.01
C ASP A 350 19.21 16.30 0.09
N ARG A 351 19.83 15.40 0.85
CA ARG A 351 19.16 14.60 1.88
C ARG A 351 19.91 14.63 3.20
N ALA A 352 19.16 14.67 4.32
CA ALA A 352 19.74 14.50 5.64
C ALA A 352 18.92 13.55 6.51
N MET A 353 19.63 12.66 7.21
CA MET A 353 19.08 11.65 8.09
C MET A 353 19.72 11.72 9.49
N PRO A 354 19.25 12.60 10.39
CA PRO A 354 19.55 12.47 11.81
C PRO A 354 19.28 11.03 12.30
N PRO A 355 20.17 10.44 13.11
CA PRO A 355 19.95 9.11 13.64
C PRO A 355 18.80 9.13 14.66
N SER A 356 17.81 8.24 14.53
CA SER A 356 16.81 8.03 15.59
C SER A 356 17.47 7.47 16.86
N PRO A 357 16.94 7.75 18.06
CA PRO A 357 17.56 7.30 19.29
C PRO A 357 17.49 5.78 19.43
N LYS A 358 18.54 5.19 20.02
CA LYS A 358 18.64 3.74 20.26
C LYS A 358 17.92 3.35 21.55
N VAL A 359 16.59 3.45 21.54
CA VAL A 359 15.70 3.06 22.64
C VAL A 359 14.85 1.85 22.23
N ALA A 360 14.27 1.16 23.21
CA ALA A 360 13.42 0.00 22.93
C ALA A 360 12.04 0.41 22.36
N THR A 361 11.48 1.48 22.92
CA THR A 361 10.25 2.13 22.49
C THR A 361 10.42 3.64 22.70
N TYR A 362 9.80 4.45 21.85
CA TYR A 362 10.07 5.89 21.79
C TYR A 362 9.41 6.69 22.92
N ASP A 363 8.53 6.11 23.73
CA ASP A 363 8.05 6.71 24.99
C ASP A 363 9.18 6.97 25.98
N MET A 364 10.30 6.24 25.87
CA MET A 364 11.49 6.45 26.69
C MET A 364 12.25 7.74 26.33
N GLN A 365 12.07 8.26 25.12
CA GLN A 365 12.68 9.50 24.62
C GLN A 365 11.72 10.17 23.61
N PRO A 366 10.59 10.77 24.07
CA PRO A 366 9.54 11.27 23.19
C PRO A 366 9.98 12.41 22.28
N GLU A 367 11.03 13.14 22.66
CA GLU A 367 11.66 14.17 21.84
C GLU A 367 12.38 13.60 20.60
N MET A 368 12.66 12.29 20.59
CA MET A 368 13.41 11.57 19.57
C MET A 368 14.62 12.37 19.08
N SER A 369 14.75 12.57 17.77
CA SER A 369 15.78 13.41 17.16
C SER A 369 15.21 14.71 16.58
N ALA A 370 13.99 15.09 16.98
CA ALA A 370 13.34 16.33 16.55
C ALA A 370 14.18 17.60 16.76
N PRO A 371 14.98 17.76 17.85
CA PRO A 371 15.88 18.90 17.96
C PRO A 371 16.92 18.97 16.84
N GLU A 372 17.56 17.85 16.48
CA GLU A 372 18.54 17.80 15.39
C GLU A 372 17.89 17.97 14.02
N VAL A 373 16.70 17.37 13.81
CA VAL A 373 15.87 17.62 12.62
C VAL A 373 15.60 19.11 12.49
N THR A 374 15.17 19.77 13.56
CA THR A 374 14.88 21.21 13.55
C THR A 374 16.12 22.05 13.22
N ASP A 375 17.28 21.72 13.78
CA ASP A 375 18.53 22.43 13.48
C ASP A 375 18.88 22.36 11.98
N LYS A 376 18.70 21.18 11.36
CA LYS A 376 18.91 21.00 9.92
C LYS A 376 17.84 21.69 9.08
N LEU A 377 16.58 21.69 9.52
CA LEU A 377 15.49 22.38 8.85
C LEU A 377 15.76 23.88 8.76
N VAL A 378 16.11 24.50 9.90
CA VAL A 378 16.48 25.92 9.95
C VAL A 378 17.68 26.20 9.06
N GLY A 379 18.71 25.35 9.10
CA GLY A 379 19.88 25.49 8.23
C GLY A 379 19.55 25.40 6.74
N ALA A 380 18.64 24.50 6.34
CA ALA A 380 18.17 24.39 4.95
C ALA A 380 17.37 25.63 4.52
N ILE A 381 16.52 26.17 5.39
CA ILE A 381 15.79 27.41 5.13
C ILE A 381 16.77 28.57 4.91
N GLU A 382 17.77 28.72 5.78
CA GLU A 382 18.79 29.77 5.69
C GLU A 382 19.72 29.60 4.48
N ALA A 383 19.94 28.36 4.01
CA ALA A 383 20.70 28.05 2.81
C ALA A 383 19.94 28.41 1.51
N GLY A 384 18.63 28.61 1.57
CA GLY A 384 17.83 29.10 0.44
C GLY A 384 17.53 28.03 -0.62
N TYR A 385 17.25 26.79 -0.21
CA TYR A 385 16.64 25.78 -1.11
C TYR A 385 15.31 26.30 -1.69
N ASP A 386 14.86 25.78 -2.82
CA ASP A 386 13.56 26.14 -3.38
C ASP A 386 12.42 25.37 -2.69
N LEU A 387 12.57 24.05 -2.55
CA LEU A 387 11.65 23.16 -1.85
C LEU A 387 12.34 22.51 -0.64
N ILE A 388 11.66 22.42 0.50
CA ILE A 388 12.11 21.62 1.64
C ILE A 388 10.97 20.71 2.06
N VAL A 389 11.22 19.40 2.16
CA VAL A 389 10.28 18.43 2.70
C VAL A 389 10.85 17.88 3.99
N VAL A 390 10.13 18.11 5.10
CA VAL A 390 10.52 17.67 6.43
C VAL A 390 9.43 16.82 7.06
N ASN A 391 9.82 15.71 7.68
CA ASN A 391 8.95 14.88 8.51
C ASN A 391 9.45 14.90 9.96
N TYR A 392 8.53 15.20 10.88
CA TYR A 392 8.69 14.96 12.31
C TYR A 392 8.00 13.66 12.68
N ALA A 393 8.79 12.63 12.99
CA ALA A 393 8.33 11.27 13.26
C ALA A 393 7.62 11.10 14.62
N ASN A 394 7.83 12.05 15.52
CA ASN A 394 7.51 11.91 16.94
C ASN A 394 6.04 11.57 17.24
N PRO A 395 5.04 12.26 16.67
CA PRO A 395 3.66 12.04 17.08
C PRO A 395 3.21 10.60 16.77
N ASP A 396 3.59 10.06 15.61
CA ASP A 396 3.33 8.69 15.21
C ASP A 396 4.12 7.65 16.03
N MET A 397 5.45 7.76 16.02
CA MET A 397 6.32 6.74 16.62
C MET A 397 6.11 6.62 18.14
N VAL A 398 5.77 7.73 18.80
CA VAL A 398 5.40 7.73 20.23
C VAL A 398 3.92 7.38 20.41
N GLY A 399 3.04 7.76 19.47
CA GLY A 399 1.63 7.37 19.45
C GLY A 399 1.43 5.84 19.51
N HIS A 400 2.25 5.10 18.75
CA HIS A 400 2.27 3.63 18.76
C HIS A 400 2.56 2.98 20.11
N THR A 401 3.08 3.72 21.10
CA THR A 401 3.32 3.19 22.44
C THR A 401 2.06 3.14 23.29
N GLY A 402 1.02 3.91 22.92
CA GLY A 402 -0.18 4.09 23.73
C GLY A 402 0.04 4.89 25.02
N ASP A 403 1.24 5.45 25.24
CA ASP A 403 1.52 6.33 26.38
C ASP A 403 1.15 7.77 26.05
N LEU A 404 -0.03 8.20 26.55
CA LEU A 404 -0.55 9.54 26.35
C LEU A 404 0.43 10.65 26.80
N LYS A 405 1.13 10.46 27.92
CA LYS A 405 2.01 11.51 28.46
C LYS A 405 3.27 11.66 27.60
N ALA A 406 3.81 10.54 27.13
CA ALA A 406 4.88 10.54 26.16
C ALA A 406 4.44 11.21 24.85
N ALA A 407 3.29 10.83 24.30
CA ALA A 407 2.75 11.42 23.08
C ALA A 407 2.51 12.93 23.19
N MET A 408 2.05 13.43 24.35
CA MET A 408 1.94 14.87 24.60
C MET A 408 3.31 15.57 24.55
N THR A 409 4.34 14.94 25.13
CA THR A 409 5.73 15.45 25.10
C THR A 409 6.28 15.46 23.68
N ALA A 410 5.95 14.44 22.90
CA ALA A 410 6.27 14.33 21.48
C ALA A 410 5.67 15.52 20.70
N CYS A 411 4.39 15.79 20.90
CA CYS A 411 3.68 16.92 20.27
C CYS A 411 4.27 18.28 20.65
N SER A 412 4.51 18.54 21.95
CA SER A 412 5.16 19.78 22.40
C SER A 412 6.58 19.95 21.82
N THR A 413 7.34 18.87 21.68
CA THR A 413 8.69 18.95 21.09
C THR A 413 8.64 19.37 19.63
N VAL A 414 7.74 18.77 18.87
CA VAL A 414 7.54 19.10 17.45
C VAL A 414 7.06 20.54 17.28
N ASP A 415 6.15 21.02 18.15
CA ASP A 415 5.69 22.40 18.14
C ASP A 415 6.83 23.42 18.35
N LEU A 416 7.79 23.14 19.24
CA LEU A 416 8.98 23.98 19.40
C LEU A 416 9.82 24.02 18.12
N GLY A 417 9.94 22.88 17.43
CA GLY A 417 10.59 22.79 16.13
C GLY A 417 9.90 23.63 15.06
N LEU A 418 8.58 23.53 14.99
CA LEU A 418 7.73 24.31 14.10
C LEU A 418 7.88 25.83 14.34
N GLY A 419 7.91 26.27 15.59
CA GLY A 419 8.16 27.67 15.94
C GLY A 419 9.48 28.20 15.39
N ARG A 420 10.57 27.43 15.54
CA ARG A 420 11.89 27.79 15.01
C ARG A 420 11.92 27.85 13.49
N ALA A 421 11.23 26.93 12.81
CA ALA A 421 11.11 26.95 11.36
C ALA A 421 10.36 28.21 10.86
N LEU A 422 9.27 28.59 11.53
CA LEU A 422 8.50 29.80 11.21
C LEU A 422 9.34 31.08 11.36
N GLU A 423 10.14 31.19 12.42
CA GLU A 423 11.06 32.33 12.60
C GLU A 423 12.12 32.43 11.50
N ALA A 424 12.62 31.29 11.02
CA ALA A 424 13.58 31.25 9.92
C ALA A 424 12.91 31.63 8.58
N LEU A 425 11.69 31.14 8.34
CA LEU A 425 10.93 31.46 7.12
C LEU A 425 10.52 32.92 7.04
N ASP A 426 10.14 33.55 8.15
CA ASP A 426 9.80 34.98 8.22
C ASP A 426 10.97 35.86 7.77
N LYS A 427 12.20 35.49 8.13
CA LYS A 427 13.42 36.17 7.69
C LYS A 427 13.73 35.92 6.21
N ALA A 428 13.43 34.73 5.71
CA ALA A 428 13.68 34.34 4.32
C ALA A 428 12.63 34.88 3.34
N GLY A 429 11.41 35.19 3.81
CA GLY A 429 10.26 35.45 2.96
C GLY A 429 9.70 34.17 2.32
N GLY A 430 9.76 33.05 3.06
CA GLY A 430 9.29 31.74 2.62
C GLY A 430 7.84 31.45 3.00
N ALA A 431 7.37 30.26 2.62
CA ALA A 431 6.05 29.74 2.97
C ALA A 431 6.17 28.32 3.53
N ILE A 432 5.15 27.87 4.26
CA ILE A 432 5.05 26.51 4.79
C ILE A 432 3.64 25.97 4.67
N VAL A 433 3.55 24.70 4.27
CA VAL A 433 2.36 23.86 4.37
C VAL A 433 2.60 22.90 5.53
N VAL A 434 1.87 23.07 6.63
CA VAL A 434 1.90 22.17 7.79
C VAL A 434 0.75 21.20 7.67
N THR A 435 1.03 19.90 7.69
CA THR A 435 0.04 18.83 7.54
C THR A 435 0.49 17.56 8.26
N ALA A 436 -0.32 16.50 8.22
CA ALA A 436 0.12 15.14 8.49
C ALA A 436 -0.16 14.22 7.29
N ASP A 437 0.38 13.01 7.33
CA ASP A 437 0.15 11.93 6.36
C ASP A 437 -0.97 10.97 6.79
N HIS A 438 -1.22 10.84 8.10
CA HIS A 438 -2.37 10.15 8.71
C HIS A 438 -2.55 10.56 10.19
N GLY A 439 -3.60 10.05 10.84
CA GLY A 439 -3.79 10.17 12.30
C GLY A 439 -3.20 9.00 13.09
N ASN A 440 -2.95 9.24 14.38
CA ASN A 440 -2.49 8.29 15.38
C ASN A 440 -2.72 8.87 16.79
N CYS A 441 -1.93 9.89 17.15
CA CYS A 441 -1.80 10.32 18.55
C CYS A 441 -2.97 11.15 19.09
N GLU A 442 -3.94 11.51 18.24
CA GLU A 442 -5.22 12.08 18.67
C GLU A 442 -6.17 11.05 19.29
N THR A 443 -5.83 9.75 19.19
CA THR A 443 -6.52 8.64 19.87
C THR A 443 -5.49 7.75 20.58
N MET A 444 -5.26 7.99 21.87
CA MET A 444 -4.29 7.22 22.68
C MET A 444 -4.93 6.12 23.54
N VAL A 445 -6.26 6.12 23.66
CA VAL A 445 -7.04 5.10 24.38
C VAL A 445 -8.12 4.58 23.47
N ASP A 446 -8.22 3.26 23.37
CA ASP A 446 -9.19 2.58 22.53
C ASP A 446 -10.59 2.72 23.15
N PRO A 447 -11.57 3.27 22.42
CA PRO A 447 -12.88 3.57 22.98
C PRO A 447 -13.73 2.33 23.29
N GLU A 448 -13.42 1.17 22.69
CA GLU A 448 -14.18 -0.07 22.89
C GLU A 448 -13.65 -0.86 24.09
N THR A 449 -12.32 -0.96 24.20
CA THR A 449 -11.63 -1.78 25.21
C THR A 449 -11.22 -0.98 26.44
N GLY A 450 -11.06 0.35 26.32
CA GLY A 450 -10.49 1.22 27.34
C GLY A 450 -8.98 1.02 27.56
N GLY A 451 -8.32 0.20 26.73
CA GLY A 451 -6.89 -0.05 26.77
C GLY A 451 -6.10 0.98 25.95
N PRO A 452 -4.75 0.87 25.93
CA PRO A 452 -3.92 1.69 25.06
C PRO A 452 -4.28 1.49 23.59
N HIS A 453 -4.47 2.59 22.86
CA HIS A 453 -4.60 2.56 21.41
C HIS A 453 -3.22 2.75 20.79
N THR A 454 -2.80 1.80 19.96
CA THR A 454 -1.43 1.74 19.40
C THR A 454 -1.43 1.70 17.87
N ALA A 455 -2.56 1.93 17.23
CA ALA A 455 -2.72 1.89 15.77
C ALA A 455 -2.92 3.30 15.21
N HIS A 456 -2.84 3.43 13.88
CA HIS A 456 -3.30 4.64 13.20
C HIS A 456 -4.82 4.77 13.29
N THR A 457 -5.36 5.90 12.84
CA THR A 457 -6.80 6.16 12.83
C THR A 457 -7.30 6.49 11.42
N THR A 458 -8.62 6.55 11.28
CA THR A 458 -9.31 7.11 10.12
C THR A 458 -9.74 8.56 10.34
N ASN A 459 -9.12 9.26 11.30
CA ASN A 459 -9.42 10.67 11.53
C ASN A 459 -8.83 11.54 10.40
N LEU A 460 -9.49 12.66 10.13
CA LEU A 460 -8.96 13.65 9.19
C LEU A 460 -7.70 14.29 9.76
N VAL A 461 -6.81 14.78 8.89
CA VAL A 461 -5.61 15.50 9.30
C VAL A 461 -5.76 17.00 9.01
N PRO A 462 -5.23 17.88 9.87
CA PRO A 462 -5.21 19.31 9.60
C PRO A 462 -4.22 19.63 8.47
N VAL A 463 -4.55 20.63 7.65
CA VAL A 463 -3.61 21.29 6.74
C VAL A 463 -3.67 22.80 6.95
N ILE A 464 -2.52 23.46 7.07
CA ILE A 464 -2.40 24.90 7.31
C ILE A 464 -1.36 25.49 6.36
N VAL A 465 -1.67 26.65 5.76
CA VAL A 465 -0.73 27.38 4.92
C VAL A 465 -0.34 28.71 5.57
N TRP A 466 0.96 28.93 5.76
CA TRP A 466 1.53 30.21 6.21
C TRP A 466 2.51 30.76 5.17
N GLY A 467 2.57 32.08 5.02
CA GLY A 467 3.40 32.75 4.00
C GLY A 467 2.88 32.62 2.56
N GLY A 468 1.63 32.18 2.39
CA GLY A 468 0.94 32.10 1.10
C GLY A 468 0.27 33.42 0.66
N PRO A 469 -0.56 33.38 -0.40
CA PRO A 469 -1.26 34.56 -0.91
C PRO A 469 -2.15 35.25 0.14
N ASP A 470 -2.23 36.58 0.07
CA ASP A 470 -3.10 37.37 0.95
C ASP A 470 -4.57 36.94 0.79
N ARG A 471 -5.25 36.68 1.92
CA ARG A 471 -6.67 36.27 1.99
C ARG A 471 -6.97 34.92 1.30
N ALA A 472 -5.97 34.07 1.12
CA ALA A 472 -6.20 32.70 0.66
C ALA A 472 -7.20 31.96 1.55
N HIS A 473 -8.05 31.14 0.92
CA HIS A 473 -8.88 30.15 1.59
C HIS A 473 -8.38 28.75 1.24
N LEU A 474 -8.44 27.83 2.20
CA LEU A 474 -8.22 26.41 1.92
C LEU A 474 -9.56 25.69 1.83
N ARG A 475 -9.69 24.83 0.82
CA ARG A 475 -10.76 23.83 0.76
C ARG A 475 -10.31 22.55 1.47
N ASP A 476 -11.26 21.78 1.96
CA ASP A 476 -11.00 20.39 2.34
C ASP A 476 -10.57 19.58 1.10
N GLY A 477 -9.80 18.53 1.35
CA GLY A 477 -9.23 17.74 0.27
C GLY A 477 -8.68 16.40 0.73
N ARG A 478 -7.62 15.96 0.07
CA ARG A 478 -6.92 14.68 0.33
C ARG A 478 -5.42 14.86 0.18
N LEU A 479 -4.64 13.84 0.54
CA LEU A 479 -3.17 13.90 0.46
C LEU A 479 -2.63 14.22 -0.95
N ALA A 480 -3.30 13.74 -1.99
CA ALA A 480 -2.96 14.01 -3.39
C ALA A 480 -2.99 15.51 -3.77
N ASP A 481 -3.65 16.35 -2.98
CA ASP A 481 -3.77 17.79 -3.23
C ASP A 481 -2.56 18.59 -2.70
N LEU A 482 -1.68 17.98 -1.89
CA LEU A 482 -0.55 18.66 -1.26
C LEU A 482 0.55 19.06 -2.24
N ALA A 483 1.00 18.16 -3.12
CA ALA A 483 1.99 18.52 -4.14
C ALA A 483 1.50 19.64 -5.08
N PRO A 484 0.27 19.60 -5.65
CA PRO A 484 -0.31 20.73 -6.37
C PRO A 484 -0.29 22.04 -5.59
N THR A 485 -0.61 22.00 -4.29
CA THR A 485 -0.60 23.19 -3.41
C THR A 485 0.81 23.75 -3.22
N VAL A 486 1.80 22.87 -3.04
CA VAL A 486 3.21 23.26 -2.94
C VAL A 486 3.70 23.88 -4.25
N LEU A 487 3.37 23.28 -5.40
CA LEU A 487 3.73 23.82 -6.72
C LEU A 487 3.10 25.20 -6.97
N ASP A 488 1.85 25.40 -6.57
CA ASP A 488 1.14 26.68 -6.65
C ASP A 488 1.87 27.78 -5.85
N LEU A 489 2.27 27.48 -4.60
CA LEU A 489 3.09 28.38 -3.79
C LEU A 489 4.45 28.68 -4.44
N MET A 490 5.09 27.68 -5.05
CA MET A 490 6.36 27.84 -5.77
C MET A 490 6.21 28.60 -7.10
N GLY A 491 4.98 28.80 -7.59
CA GLY A 491 4.72 29.40 -8.90
C GLY A 491 5.07 28.47 -10.07
N LEU A 492 5.01 27.15 -9.86
CA LEU A 492 5.26 26.15 -10.89
C LEU A 492 3.94 25.63 -11.45
N GLU A 493 3.89 25.47 -12.78
CA GLU A 493 2.74 24.83 -13.42
C GLU A 493 2.66 23.36 -13.00
N LYS A 494 1.44 22.89 -12.68
CA LYS A 494 1.18 21.50 -12.31
C LYS A 494 1.29 20.60 -13.56
N PRO A 495 2.03 19.46 -13.50
CA PRO A 495 2.08 18.51 -14.61
C PRO A 495 0.72 17.84 -14.82
N GLY A 496 0.46 17.36 -16.05
CA GLY A 496 -0.81 16.75 -16.41
C GLY A 496 -1.13 15.46 -15.65
N GLU A 497 -0.09 14.75 -15.20
CA GLU A 497 -0.26 13.51 -14.46
C GLU A 497 -0.66 13.73 -12.98
N MET A 498 -0.40 14.90 -12.40
CA MET A 498 -0.90 15.26 -11.06
C MET A 498 -2.39 15.60 -11.13
N THR A 499 -3.23 14.63 -10.80
CA THR A 499 -4.69 14.78 -10.83
C THR A 499 -5.26 15.46 -9.59
N GLY A 500 -4.49 15.58 -8.50
CA GLY A 500 -4.87 16.41 -7.35
C GLY A 500 -4.97 17.88 -7.73
N GLU A 501 -5.68 18.67 -6.94
CA GLU A 501 -5.87 20.10 -7.18
C GLU A 501 -5.27 20.91 -6.03
N SER A 502 -4.84 22.15 -6.27
CA SER A 502 -4.40 23.02 -5.17
C SER A 502 -5.52 23.16 -4.15
N LEU A 503 -5.16 23.14 -2.86
CA LEU A 503 -6.07 23.42 -1.76
C LEU A 503 -6.33 24.92 -1.65
N ILE A 504 -5.42 25.75 -2.17
CA ILE A 504 -5.57 27.20 -2.17
C ILE A 504 -6.65 27.58 -3.18
N SER A 505 -7.63 28.34 -2.70
CA SER A 505 -8.73 28.91 -3.49
C SER A 505 -8.76 30.42 -3.33
N GLU A 506 -9.18 31.11 -4.40
CA GLU A 506 -9.35 32.58 -4.45
C GLU A 506 -10.60 33.08 -3.73
#